data_AF-A0AA43CZ59-F1
#
_entry.id   AF-A0AA43CZ59-F1
#
_cell.length_a   1.000
_cell.length_b   1.000
_cell.length_c   1.000
_cell.angle_alpha   90.00
_cell.angle_beta   90.00
_cell.angle_gamma   90.00
#
_symmetry.space_group_name_H-M   'P 1'
#
loop_
_entity.id
_entity.type
_entity.pdbx_description
1 polymer ?
#
loop_
_entity_poly.entity_id
_entity_poly.type
_entity_poly.pdbx_seq_one_letter_code
_entity_poly.pdbx_strand_id
1 'polypeptide(L)'
;PLMKRAGFRPHVAGAIEPSASIGGMFLPPVMGAGGFLMAELTETSYAYIMMIAIFPALLYFFSVFCMIHFEAKKQGIKGIDDDEFPHWKEVLKKQWYYSLPLIIITILMVIGKSPGMAAFWSALSCIVVSWVRQDREVSFRDRLIFVPVTILFIMIVFLGYIELPFQTLFGFKIQFFVTLSATIWCLLVSAFRKDILMDLKGIWEAILTGANNTLIIGATLGVIGIIVGTISLTGIGLKFSDIIISLASGNLLAAIFLVALASLVLGMGVPVTAAYLITAVLAVPPLMEMGVPLLCAHMIVYWFSQDSNITPPVCVAAYAGAAIAGSDPWKTGWTSFKFAKLLYVMPILFAFTPAILFQPHTANVKVPTLADDLPFASVLSVEVKEGGTIVAGDTVVKIMVGDEIIDIKAERGGNVTEVKTFAGGMVNPGETIIEAVDPATGWQTISSFWSAFLGTIAFSATTMMFWFRRTTIPEWLLLAVGTIFLYWPTLVTDGIGLVMVGLVIFMQIAKNKKEFGTAIAPT
;
A
#
# COMPACT_ATOMS: atom_id res chain seq x y z
N PRO A 1 3.02 -23.54 13.06
CA PRO A 1 2.93 -25.00 13.34
C PRO A 1 2.55 -25.84 12.11
N LEU A 2 1.46 -25.48 11.43
CA LEU A 2 0.97 -26.17 10.24
C LEU A 2 2.00 -26.24 9.09
N MET A 3 2.70 -25.15 8.80
CA MET A 3 3.80 -25.14 7.82
C MET A 3 4.93 -26.11 8.17
N LYS A 4 5.27 -26.26 9.46
CA LYS A 4 6.27 -27.24 9.89
C LYS A 4 5.78 -28.68 9.67
N ARG A 5 4.50 -28.96 9.96
CA ARG A 5 3.87 -30.26 9.67
C ARG A 5 3.90 -30.59 8.18
N ALA A 6 3.74 -29.58 7.31
CA ALA A 6 3.81 -29.75 5.86
C ALA A 6 5.24 -30.05 5.36
N GLY A 7 6.27 -29.83 6.18
CA GLY A 7 7.67 -30.10 5.81
C GLY A 7 8.53 -28.85 5.60
N PHE A 8 7.99 -27.64 5.80
CA PHE A 8 8.83 -26.44 5.77
C PHE A 8 9.80 -26.44 6.96
N ARG A 9 11.05 -26.05 6.67
CA ARG A 9 12.07 -25.84 7.70
C ARG A 9 11.59 -24.79 8.73
N PRO A 10 11.93 -24.91 10.02
CA PRO A 10 11.47 -23.99 11.05
C PRO A 10 11.71 -22.50 10.74
N HIS A 11 12.92 -22.13 10.28
CA HIS A 11 13.23 -20.73 9.93
C HIS A 11 12.46 -20.22 8.70
N VAL A 12 12.08 -21.10 7.77
CA VAL A 12 11.25 -20.74 6.61
C VAL A 12 9.81 -20.53 7.06
N ALA A 13 9.26 -21.45 7.86
CA ALA A 13 7.92 -21.32 8.41
C ALA A 13 7.77 -20.07 9.30
N GLY A 14 8.78 -19.77 10.13
CA GLY A 14 8.82 -18.56 10.96
C GLY A 14 9.01 -17.26 10.18
N ALA A 15 9.56 -17.34 8.96
CA ALA A 15 9.78 -16.19 8.08
C ALA A 15 8.57 -15.88 7.18
N ILE A 16 7.83 -16.90 6.76
CA ILE A 16 6.68 -16.73 5.86
C ILE A 16 5.57 -15.91 6.53
N GLU A 17 5.25 -16.23 7.78
CA GLU A 17 4.20 -15.55 8.53
C GLU A 17 4.38 -14.01 8.55
N PRO A 18 5.48 -13.45 9.09
CA PRO A 18 5.68 -12.00 9.12
C PRO A 18 5.77 -11.38 7.72
N SER A 19 6.34 -12.07 6.74
CA SER A 19 6.37 -11.60 5.34
C SER A 19 4.98 -11.53 4.73
N ALA A 20 4.06 -12.43 5.08
CA ALA A 20 2.67 -12.35 4.60
C ALA A 20 1.86 -11.32 5.41
N SER A 21 2.02 -11.28 6.73
CA SER A 21 1.25 -10.42 7.64
C SER A 21 1.47 -8.93 7.35
N ILE A 22 2.67 -8.53 6.95
CA ILE A 22 3.00 -7.13 6.66
C ILE A 22 2.19 -6.57 5.48
N GLY A 23 1.82 -7.43 4.52
CA GLY A 23 0.95 -7.07 3.41
C GLY A 23 -0.44 -6.60 3.86
N GLY A 24 -0.88 -7.03 5.05
CA GLY A 24 -2.12 -6.58 5.67
C GLY A 24 -2.12 -5.09 6.03
N MET A 25 -0.95 -4.48 6.21
CA MET A 25 -0.84 -3.03 6.44
C MET A 25 -1.22 -2.23 5.19
N PHE A 26 -1.03 -2.75 3.98
CA PHE A 26 -1.35 -2.03 2.75
C PHE A 26 -2.66 -2.49 2.09
N LEU A 27 -3.26 -3.58 2.57
CA LEU A 27 -4.43 -4.19 1.95
C LEU A 27 -5.73 -3.44 2.34
N PRO A 28 -6.51 -2.97 1.36
CA PRO A 28 -7.85 -2.45 1.60
C PRO A 28 -8.79 -3.54 2.14
N PRO A 29 -9.80 -3.19 2.98
CA PRO A 29 -10.23 -1.84 3.34
C PRO A 29 -9.56 -1.27 4.60
N VAL A 30 -8.74 -2.05 5.31
CA VAL A 30 -8.26 -1.68 6.65
C VAL A 30 -6.97 -0.88 6.61
N MET A 31 -6.02 -1.23 5.73
CA MET A 31 -4.77 -0.51 5.45
C MET A 31 -4.01 0.06 6.67
N GLY A 32 -4.09 -0.63 7.81
CA GLY A 32 -3.57 -0.14 9.10
C GLY A 32 -4.05 1.27 9.50
N ALA A 33 -3.47 1.83 10.56
CA ALA A 33 -3.73 3.23 10.92
C ALA A 33 -3.09 4.22 9.93
N GLY A 34 -2.03 3.79 9.22
CA GLY A 34 -1.29 4.65 8.29
C GLY A 34 -2.11 5.11 7.09
N GLY A 35 -3.03 4.29 6.56
CA GLY A 35 -3.92 4.72 5.48
C GLY A 35 -4.81 5.90 5.88
N PHE A 36 -5.34 5.92 7.11
CA PHE A 36 -6.14 7.04 7.61
C PHE A 36 -5.31 8.31 7.78
N LEU A 37 -4.08 8.15 8.28
CA LEU A 37 -3.15 9.27 8.41
C LEU A 37 -2.72 9.83 7.05
N MET A 38 -2.57 8.96 6.05
CA MET A 38 -2.31 9.40 4.68
C MET A 38 -3.49 10.19 4.10
N ALA A 39 -4.73 9.78 4.37
CA ALA A 39 -5.91 10.54 3.97
C ALA A 39 -5.92 11.94 4.60
N GLU A 40 -5.57 12.04 5.88
CA GLU A 40 -5.49 13.31 6.60
C GLU A 40 -4.35 14.20 6.07
N LEU A 41 -3.14 13.65 5.93
CA LEU A 41 -1.96 14.41 5.48
C LEU A 41 -2.05 14.88 4.03
N THR A 42 -2.73 14.13 3.17
CA THR A 42 -2.89 14.49 1.75
C THR A 42 -4.22 15.19 1.47
N GLU A 43 -5.06 15.36 2.49
CA GLU A 43 -6.43 15.89 2.36
C GLU A 43 -7.27 15.16 1.30
N THR A 44 -6.98 13.86 1.07
CA THR A 44 -7.69 13.03 0.10
C THR A 44 -8.64 12.06 0.78
N SER A 45 -9.70 11.68 0.07
CA SER A 45 -10.65 10.69 0.57
C SER A 45 -9.96 9.34 0.80
N TYR A 46 -10.13 8.75 1.99
CA TYR A 46 -9.60 7.42 2.31
C TYR A 46 -10.08 6.34 1.32
N ALA A 47 -11.32 6.46 0.80
CA ALA A 47 -11.84 5.55 -0.22
C ALA A 47 -11.00 5.58 -1.51
N TYR A 48 -10.47 6.75 -1.87
CA TYR A 48 -9.58 6.90 -3.01
C TYR A 48 -8.23 6.23 -2.76
N ILE A 49 -7.65 6.45 -1.57
CA ILE A 49 -6.41 5.78 -1.12
C ILE A 49 -6.56 4.26 -1.14
N MET A 50 -7.71 3.75 -0.67
CA MET A 50 -8.05 2.32 -0.76
C MET A 50 -7.99 1.83 -2.19
N MET A 51 -8.70 2.50 -3.11
CA MET A 51 -8.79 2.09 -4.50
C MET A 51 -7.43 1.99 -5.17
N ILE A 52 -6.55 2.98 -4.96
CA ILE A 52 -5.21 2.97 -5.56
C ILE A 52 -4.29 1.92 -4.95
N ALA A 53 -4.52 1.50 -3.70
CA ALA A 53 -3.69 0.51 -3.01
C ALA A 53 -4.06 -0.95 -3.29
N ILE A 54 -5.25 -1.23 -3.85
CA ILE A 54 -5.71 -2.61 -4.14
C ILE A 54 -4.68 -3.35 -5.00
N PHE A 55 -4.32 -2.77 -6.14
CA PHE A 55 -3.45 -3.46 -7.10
C PHE A 55 -2.04 -3.71 -6.52
N PRO A 56 -1.37 -2.72 -5.91
CA PRO A 56 -0.11 -2.95 -5.22
C PRO A 56 -0.15 -4.03 -4.14
N ALA A 57 -1.20 -4.02 -3.31
CA ALA A 57 -1.35 -5.00 -2.25
C ALA A 57 -1.52 -6.42 -2.81
N LEU A 58 -2.36 -6.58 -3.85
CA LEU A 58 -2.51 -7.86 -4.54
C LEU A 58 -1.21 -8.34 -5.15
N LEU A 59 -0.42 -7.44 -5.75
CA LEU A 59 0.87 -7.79 -6.34
C LEU A 59 1.88 -8.25 -5.29
N TYR A 60 1.87 -7.63 -4.09
CA TYR A 60 2.65 -8.07 -2.94
C TYR A 60 2.29 -9.49 -2.50
N PHE A 61 1.02 -9.75 -2.23
CA PHE A 61 0.56 -11.09 -1.85
C PHE A 61 0.84 -12.12 -2.93
N PHE A 62 0.68 -11.75 -4.20
CA PHE A 62 1.00 -12.62 -5.32
C PHE A 62 2.50 -12.94 -5.39
N SER A 63 3.38 -11.96 -5.18
CA SER A 63 4.82 -12.20 -5.09
C SER A 63 5.17 -13.14 -3.94
N VAL A 64 4.64 -12.89 -2.75
CA VAL A 64 4.86 -13.74 -1.57
C VAL A 64 4.37 -15.16 -1.85
N PHE A 65 3.19 -15.32 -2.45
CA PHE A 65 2.64 -16.60 -2.89
C PHE A 65 3.58 -17.31 -3.87
N CYS A 66 4.01 -16.65 -4.94
CA CYS A 66 4.91 -17.24 -5.93
C CYS A 66 6.24 -17.68 -5.30
N MET A 67 6.84 -16.85 -4.45
CA MET A 67 8.09 -17.19 -3.78
C MET A 67 7.94 -18.38 -2.83
N ILE A 68 6.86 -18.45 -2.04
CA ILE A 68 6.58 -19.59 -1.16
C ILE A 68 6.34 -20.85 -1.99
N HIS A 69 5.57 -20.75 -3.08
CA HIS A 69 5.31 -21.87 -3.98
C HIS A 69 6.61 -22.40 -4.59
N PHE A 70 7.51 -21.53 -5.03
CA PHE A 70 8.82 -21.92 -5.54
C PHE A 70 9.73 -22.52 -4.46
N GLU A 71 9.68 -22.02 -3.22
CA GLU A 71 10.41 -22.64 -2.10
C GLU A 71 9.88 -24.05 -1.80
N ALA A 72 8.55 -24.22 -1.78
CA ALA A 72 7.91 -25.51 -1.55
C ALA A 72 8.31 -26.53 -2.61
N LYS A 73 8.20 -26.14 -3.89
CA LYS A 73 8.56 -26.98 -5.04
C LYS A 73 10.05 -27.32 -5.05
N LYS A 74 10.92 -26.36 -4.71
CA LYS A 74 12.37 -26.57 -4.60
C LYS A 74 12.74 -27.60 -3.52
N GLN A 75 11.93 -27.70 -2.45
CA GLN A 75 12.12 -28.66 -1.37
C GLN A 75 11.31 -29.95 -1.55
N GLY A 76 10.56 -30.10 -2.65
CA GLY A 76 9.69 -31.27 -2.89
C GLY A 76 8.55 -31.39 -1.86
N ILE A 77 8.15 -30.26 -1.24
CA ILE A 77 7.08 -30.24 -0.24
C ILE A 77 5.74 -30.48 -0.95
N LYS A 78 5.04 -31.55 -0.55
CA LYS A 78 3.69 -31.86 -1.00
C LYS A 78 2.68 -31.37 0.04
N GLY A 79 1.48 -31.03 -0.43
CA GLY A 79 0.36 -30.69 0.46
C GLY A 79 0.08 -31.83 1.44
N ILE A 80 -0.39 -31.49 2.64
CA ILE A 80 -0.87 -32.48 3.58
C ILE A 80 -2.28 -32.87 3.13
N ASP A 81 -2.48 -34.11 2.69
CA ASP A 81 -3.81 -34.71 2.59
C ASP A 81 -4.16 -35.24 3.98
N ASP A 82 -4.84 -34.40 4.77
CA ASP A 82 -5.32 -34.74 6.11
C ASP A 82 -6.86 -34.70 6.09
N ASP A 83 -7.50 -35.79 6.50
CA ASP A 83 -8.96 -35.88 6.60
C ASP A 83 -9.53 -34.92 7.68
N GLU A 84 -8.66 -34.35 8.54
CA GLU A 84 -9.02 -33.32 9.51
C GLU A 84 -9.45 -31.98 8.86
N PHE A 85 -9.01 -31.68 7.63
CA PHE A 85 -9.30 -30.39 7.00
C PHE A 85 -10.44 -30.49 5.98
N PRO A 86 -11.59 -29.81 6.20
CA PRO A 86 -12.66 -29.78 5.21
C PRO A 86 -12.16 -29.09 3.93
N HIS A 87 -12.59 -29.61 2.78
CA HIS A 87 -12.22 -29.05 1.48
C HIS A 87 -12.62 -27.56 1.41
N TRP A 88 -11.77 -26.69 0.84
CA TRP A 88 -11.99 -25.23 0.83
C TRP A 88 -13.38 -24.79 0.31
N LYS A 89 -13.93 -25.54 -0.67
CA LYS A 89 -15.30 -25.35 -1.18
C LYS A 89 -16.38 -25.54 -0.11
N GLU A 90 -16.20 -26.50 0.79
CA GLU A 90 -17.12 -26.77 1.87
C GLU A 90 -17.10 -25.62 2.89
N VAL A 91 -15.90 -25.14 3.24
CA VAL A 91 -15.72 -23.95 4.09
C VAL A 91 -16.39 -22.73 3.46
N LEU A 92 -16.15 -22.44 2.17
CA LEU A 92 -16.82 -21.34 1.50
C LEU A 92 -18.35 -21.50 1.49
N LYS A 93 -18.87 -22.70 1.22
CA LYS A 93 -20.33 -22.91 1.20
C LYS A 93 -20.97 -22.78 2.58
N LYS A 94 -20.32 -23.28 3.63
CA LYS A 94 -20.86 -23.32 5.00
C LYS A 94 -20.56 -22.07 5.83
N GLN A 95 -19.49 -21.33 5.52
CA GLN A 95 -18.93 -20.28 6.39
C GLN A 95 -18.73 -18.93 5.69
N TRP A 96 -19.16 -18.75 4.44
CA TRP A 96 -19.02 -17.47 3.72
C TRP A 96 -19.64 -16.27 4.46
N TYR A 97 -20.71 -16.49 5.24
CA TYR A 97 -21.38 -15.39 5.93
C TYR A 97 -20.49 -14.77 7.03
N TYR A 98 -19.42 -15.44 7.49
CA TYR A 98 -18.44 -14.83 8.41
C TYR A 98 -17.63 -13.68 7.77
N SER A 99 -17.53 -13.62 6.45
CA SER A 99 -16.87 -12.50 5.76
C SER A 99 -17.79 -11.30 5.52
N LEU A 100 -19.10 -11.39 5.85
CA LEU A 100 -20.05 -10.29 5.66
C LEU A 100 -19.60 -8.96 6.28
N PRO A 101 -19.02 -8.89 7.50
CA PRO A 101 -18.55 -7.63 8.07
C PRO A 101 -17.46 -6.96 7.24
N LEU A 102 -16.54 -7.76 6.71
CA LEU A 102 -15.46 -7.28 5.85
C LEU A 102 -15.99 -6.84 4.47
N ILE A 103 -17.00 -7.53 3.95
CA ILE A 103 -17.66 -7.14 2.69
C ILE A 103 -18.42 -5.82 2.88
N ILE A 104 -19.19 -5.68 3.96
CA ILE A 104 -20.00 -4.48 4.25
C ILE A 104 -19.12 -3.26 4.47
N ILE A 105 -18.06 -3.37 5.27
CA ILE A 105 -17.13 -2.25 5.48
C ILE A 105 -16.50 -1.84 4.15
N THR A 106 -16.08 -2.80 3.31
CA THR A 106 -15.47 -2.51 2.01
C THR A 106 -16.45 -1.80 1.07
N ILE A 107 -17.67 -2.33 0.91
CA ILE A 107 -18.69 -1.77 0.01
C ILE A 107 -19.06 -0.34 0.42
N LEU A 108 -19.30 -0.12 1.72
CA LEU A 108 -19.68 1.21 2.21
C LEU A 108 -18.58 2.24 1.96
N MET A 109 -17.32 1.87 2.16
CA MET A 109 -16.19 2.75 1.91
C MET A 109 -15.99 3.03 0.42
N VAL A 110 -16.16 2.03 -0.44
CA VAL A 110 -16.09 2.21 -1.91
C VAL A 110 -17.22 3.12 -2.41
N ILE A 111 -18.41 3.08 -1.81
CA ILE A 111 -19.53 4.01 -2.11
C ILE A 111 -19.27 5.42 -1.53
N GLY A 112 -18.12 5.66 -0.90
CA GLY A 112 -17.72 6.96 -0.36
C GLY A 112 -18.33 7.28 1.01
N LYS A 113 -18.84 6.29 1.74
CA LYS A 113 -19.26 6.50 3.13
C LYS A 113 -18.04 6.65 4.03
N SER A 114 -18.18 7.45 5.08
CA SER A 114 -17.10 7.68 6.04
C SER A 114 -16.66 6.37 6.72
N PRO A 115 -15.37 6.24 7.09
CA PRO A 115 -14.86 5.05 7.78
C PRO A 115 -15.63 4.72 9.05
N GLY A 116 -16.02 5.73 9.83
CA GLY A 116 -16.83 5.55 11.04
C GLY A 116 -18.20 4.93 10.76
N MET A 117 -18.89 5.37 9.70
CA MET A 117 -20.16 4.76 9.28
C MET A 117 -19.96 3.31 8.81
N ALA A 118 -18.91 3.05 8.02
CA ALA A 118 -18.62 1.71 7.52
C ALA A 118 -18.30 0.73 8.65
N ALA A 119 -17.48 1.14 9.62
CA ALA A 119 -17.15 0.36 10.81
C ALA A 119 -18.40 0.05 11.65
N PHE A 120 -19.31 1.01 11.79
CA PHE A 120 -20.56 0.82 12.51
C PHE A 120 -21.46 -0.26 11.87
N TRP A 121 -21.68 -0.21 10.55
CA TRP A 121 -22.47 -1.24 9.84
C TRP A 121 -21.78 -2.60 9.80
N SER A 122 -20.45 -2.61 9.72
CA SER A 122 -19.64 -3.81 9.85
C SER A 122 -19.86 -4.47 11.22
N ALA A 123 -19.78 -3.69 12.29
CA ALA A 123 -20.05 -4.15 13.65
C ALA A 123 -21.47 -4.69 13.81
N LEU A 124 -22.48 -4.02 13.25
CA LEU A 124 -23.84 -4.56 13.20
C LEU A 124 -23.87 -5.93 12.52
N SER A 125 -23.26 -6.06 11.36
CA SER A 125 -23.29 -7.32 10.64
C SER A 125 -22.59 -8.46 11.38
N CYS A 126 -21.59 -8.19 12.24
CA CYS A 126 -21.02 -9.19 13.15
C CYS A 126 -22.09 -9.74 14.10
N ILE A 127 -22.97 -8.87 14.62
CA ILE A 127 -24.09 -9.28 15.45
C ILE A 127 -25.02 -10.16 14.63
N VAL A 128 -25.42 -9.74 13.42
CA VAL A 128 -26.29 -10.50 12.51
C VAL A 128 -25.72 -11.90 12.22
N VAL A 129 -24.43 -11.96 11.89
CA VAL A 129 -23.69 -13.19 11.60
C VAL A 129 -23.64 -14.12 12.80
N SER A 130 -23.58 -13.57 14.02
CA SER A 130 -23.65 -14.38 15.24
C SER A 130 -24.95 -15.18 15.37
N TRP A 131 -26.02 -14.84 14.64
CA TRP A 131 -27.31 -15.55 14.69
C TRP A 131 -27.38 -16.75 13.75
N VAL A 132 -26.62 -16.71 12.66
CA VAL A 132 -26.61 -17.73 11.60
C VAL A 132 -25.67 -18.89 11.94
N ARG A 133 -24.82 -18.74 12.97
CA ARG A 133 -23.87 -19.76 13.42
C ARG A 133 -24.57 -21.10 13.67
N GLN A 134 -24.47 -21.98 12.67
CA GLN A 134 -25.17 -23.27 12.58
C GLN A 134 -24.69 -24.30 13.61
N ASP A 135 -23.55 -24.06 14.27
CA ASP A 135 -22.98 -24.95 15.29
C ASP A 135 -23.71 -24.88 16.65
N ARG A 136 -24.84 -24.16 16.72
CA ARG A 136 -25.70 -24.08 17.91
C ARG A 136 -27.10 -24.57 17.62
N GLU A 137 -27.62 -25.43 18.49
CA GLU A 137 -29.06 -25.58 18.68
C GLU A 137 -29.60 -24.30 19.36
N VAL A 138 -29.85 -23.26 18.56
CA VAL A 138 -30.52 -22.04 19.05
C VAL A 138 -31.99 -22.39 19.33
N SER A 139 -32.40 -22.35 20.60
CA SER A 139 -33.78 -22.67 21.01
C SER A 139 -34.81 -21.81 20.26
N PHE A 140 -35.97 -22.38 19.94
CA PHE A 140 -37.07 -21.66 19.26
C PHE A 140 -37.48 -20.38 20.01
N ARG A 141 -37.39 -20.40 21.35
CA ARG A 141 -37.69 -19.25 22.22
C ARG A 141 -36.69 -18.11 22.06
N ASP A 142 -35.42 -18.43 21.83
CA ASP A 142 -34.38 -17.44 21.53
C ASP A 142 -34.67 -16.80 20.17
N ARG A 143 -35.00 -17.58 19.14
CA ARG A 143 -35.35 -17.04 17.80
C ARG A 143 -36.53 -16.05 17.83
N LEU A 144 -37.53 -16.28 18.69
CA LEU A 144 -38.75 -15.46 18.78
C LEU A 144 -38.49 -14.06 19.37
N ILE A 145 -37.55 -13.93 20.31
CA ILE A 145 -37.12 -12.64 20.88
C ILE A 145 -36.12 -11.96 19.93
N PHE A 146 -35.33 -12.77 19.25
CA PHE A 146 -34.16 -12.37 18.50
C PHE A 146 -34.48 -11.66 17.16
N VAL A 147 -35.41 -12.22 16.38
CA VAL A 147 -35.80 -11.68 15.05
C VAL A 147 -36.48 -10.30 15.11
N PRO A 148 -37.45 -10.04 16.01
CA PRO A 148 -38.09 -8.72 16.10
C PRO A 148 -37.14 -7.64 16.60
N VAL A 149 -36.28 -7.97 17.57
CA VAL A 149 -35.30 -7.05 18.18
C VAL A 149 -34.24 -6.62 17.16
N THR A 150 -33.83 -7.54 16.31
CA THR A 150 -32.99 -7.29 15.15
C THR A 150 -33.62 -6.39 14.11
N ILE A 151 -34.88 -6.66 13.76
CA ILE A 151 -35.60 -5.87 12.75
C ILE A 151 -35.77 -4.44 13.27
N LEU A 152 -36.07 -4.27 14.57
CA LEU A 152 -36.14 -2.97 15.21
C LEU A 152 -34.79 -2.25 15.22
N PHE A 153 -33.67 -2.96 15.46
CA PHE A 153 -32.33 -2.40 15.31
C PHE A 153 -32.06 -1.91 13.88
N ILE A 154 -32.30 -2.76 12.89
CA ILE A 154 -32.10 -2.45 11.48
C ILE A 154 -32.96 -1.24 11.10
N MET A 155 -34.19 -1.15 11.60
CA MET A 155 -35.10 -0.02 11.38
C MET A 155 -34.59 1.28 12.02
N ILE A 156 -34.12 1.25 13.28
CA ILE A 156 -33.52 2.40 13.97
C ILE A 156 -32.30 2.93 13.19
N VAL A 157 -31.47 2.02 12.67
CA VAL A 157 -30.28 2.37 11.90
C VAL A 157 -30.63 2.88 10.50
N PHE A 158 -31.60 2.26 9.83
CA PHE A 158 -32.09 2.69 8.51
C PHE A 158 -32.69 4.10 8.57
N LEU A 159 -33.30 4.47 9.71
CA LEU A 159 -33.78 5.83 9.97
C LEU A 159 -32.66 6.88 9.91
N GLY A 160 -31.42 6.50 10.23
CA GLY A 160 -30.24 7.37 10.11
C GLY A 160 -29.71 7.58 8.70
N TYR A 161 -30.28 6.88 7.71
CA TYR A 161 -29.95 7.01 6.28
C TYR A 161 -31.01 7.79 5.50
N ILE A 162 -32.16 8.03 6.11
CA ILE A 162 -33.20 8.90 5.56
C ILE A 162 -32.74 10.33 5.80
N GLU A 163 -32.68 11.14 4.74
CA GLU A 163 -32.52 12.59 4.87
C GLU A 163 -33.76 13.15 5.54
N LEU A 164 -33.73 13.17 6.86
CA LEU A 164 -34.76 13.80 7.65
C LEU A 164 -34.71 15.31 7.42
N PRO A 165 -35.86 16.00 7.42
CA PRO A 165 -35.93 17.45 7.19
C PRO A 165 -35.17 18.27 8.26
N PHE A 166 -34.70 17.63 9.34
CA PHE A 166 -33.85 18.20 10.37
C PHE A 166 -32.53 17.40 10.46
N GLN A 167 -31.40 18.06 10.18
CA GLN A 167 -30.05 17.47 10.19
C GLN A 167 -29.37 17.55 11.57
N THR A 168 -29.83 18.48 12.41
CA THR A 168 -29.28 18.74 13.74
C THR A 168 -30.38 18.71 14.78
N LEU A 169 -30.11 18.08 15.91
CA LEU A 169 -30.98 18.03 17.07
C LEU A 169 -30.14 18.42 18.28
N PHE A 170 -30.53 19.48 19.01
CA PHE A 170 -29.76 20.03 20.13
C PHE A 170 -28.29 20.37 19.81
N GLY A 171 -28.00 20.80 18.57
CA GLY A 171 -26.63 21.13 18.14
C GLY A 171 -25.76 19.94 17.74
N PHE A 172 -26.23 18.70 17.92
CA PHE A 172 -25.54 17.49 17.47
C PHE A 172 -26.13 16.98 16.15
N LYS A 173 -25.26 16.42 15.29
CA LYS A 173 -25.70 15.76 14.05
C LYS A 173 -26.58 14.56 14.39
N ILE A 174 -27.66 14.34 13.65
CA ILE A 174 -28.60 13.25 13.90
C ILE A 174 -27.94 11.85 13.90
N GLN A 175 -26.85 11.71 13.13
CA GLN A 175 -25.98 10.54 13.09
C GLN A 175 -25.49 10.10 14.49
N PHE A 176 -25.22 11.06 15.38
CA PHE A 176 -24.78 10.78 16.75
C PHE A 176 -25.87 10.05 17.54
N PHE A 177 -27.12 10.52 17.45
CA PHE A 177 -28.24 9.89 18.15
C PHE A 177 -28.56 8.49 17.60
N VAL A 178 -28.44 8.29 16.29
CA VAL A 178 -28.62 6.96 15.66
C VAL A 178 -27.53 5.99 16.10
N THR A 179 -26.28 6.44 16.17
CA THR A 179 -25.17 5.61 16.64
C THR A 179 -25.32 5.27 18.13
N LEU A 180 -25.75 6.24 18.94
CA LEU A 180 -26.02 6.06 20.36
C LEU A 180 -27.17 5.06 20.60
N SER A 181 -28.30 5.24 19.91
CA SER A 181 -29.47 4.35 20.06
C SER A 181 -29.15 2.93 19.63
N ALA A 182 -28.39 2.76 18.55
CA ALA A 182 -27.88 1.47 18.14
C ALA A 182 -26.90 0.87 19.16
N THR A 183 -25.97 1.64 19.70
CA THR A 183 -25.05 1.14 20.72
C THR A 183 -25.83 0.64 21.94
N ILE A 184 -26.77 1.44 22.45
CA ILE A 184 -27.66 1.06 23.56
C ILE A 184 -28.43 -0.22 23.23
N TRP A 185 -28.94 -0.33 22.00
CA TRP A 185 -29.64 -1.52 21.57
C TRP A 185 -28.77 -2.77 21.54
N CYS A 186 -27.53 -2.68 21.06
CA CYS A 186 -26.57 -3.80 21.10
C CYS A 186 -26.32 -4.27 22.54
N LEU A 187 -26.22 -3.33 23.48
CA LEU A 187 -26.08 -3.65 24.91
C LEU A 187 -27.34 -4.33 25.47
N LEU A 188 -28.52 -3.88 25.08
CA LEU A 188 -29.79 -4.53 25.46
C LEU A 188 -29.87 -5.97 24.92
N VAL A 189 -29.50 -6.21 23.65
CA VAL A 189 -29.48 -7.56 23.06
C VAL A 189 -28.46 -8.47 23.77
N SER A 190 -27.28 -7.94 24.10
CA SER A 190 -26.24 -8.65 24.87
C SER A 190 -26.77 -9.11 26.24
N ALA A 191 -27.53 -8.28 26.94
CA ALA A 191 -28.08 -8.59 28.26
C ALA A 191 -29.05 -9.80 28.28
N PHE A 192 -29.67 -10.14 27.15
CA PHE A 192 -30.58 -11.30 27.05
C PHE A 192 -29.87 -12.63 26.74
N ARG A 193 -28.57 -12.62 26.38
CA ARG A 193 -27.81 -13.84 26.05
C ARG A 193 -26.74 -14.13 27.11
N LYS A 194 -26.96 -15.16 27.95
CA LYS A 194 -26.04 -15.55 29.05
C LYS A 194 -24.63 -15.99 28.62
N ASP A 195 -24.45 -16.22 27.33
CA ASP A 195 -23.30 -16.86 26.68
C ASP A 195 -22.42 -15.88 25.86
N ILE A 196 -22.95 -14.69 25.56
CA ILE A 196 -22.20 -13.52 25.03
C ILE A 196 -22.45 -12.29 25.91
N LEU A 197 -22.95 -12.51 27.13
CA LEU A 197 -23.28 -11.48 28.08
C LEU A 197 -21.99 -10.72 28.34
N MET A 198 -21.85 -9.55 27.74
CA MET A 198 -20.82 -8.63 28.17
C MET A 198 -21.34 -8.03 29.46
N ASP A 199 -20.76 -8.49 30.57
CA ASP A 199 -20.93 -7.89 31.88
C ASP A 199 -20.74 -6.36 31.77
N LEU A 200 -21.31 -5.57 32.69
CA LEU A 200 -21.04 -4.13 32.75
C LEU A 200 -19.54 -3.82 32.73
N LYS A 201 -18.72 -4.71 33.31
CA LYS A 201 -17.27 -4.68 33.25
C LYS A 201 -16.73 -4.88 31.82
N GLY A 202 -17.21 -5.86 31.08
CA GLY A 202 -16.79 -6.12 29.69
C GLY A 202 -17.19 -4.98 28.74
N ILE A 203 -18.37 -4.39 28.93
CA ILE A 203 -18.81 -3.19 28.18
C ILE A 203 -17.88 -2.01 28.49
N TRP A 204 -17.60 -1.79 29.77
CA TRP A 204 -16.68 -0.74 30.21
C TRP A 204 -15.27 -0.94 29.67
N GLU A 205 -14.75 -2.19 29.67
CA GLU A 205 -13.46 -2.54 29.09
C GLU A 205 -13.41 -2.32 27.57
N ALA A 206 -14.48 -2.64 26.84
CA ALA A 206 -14.57 -2.38 25.41
C ALA A 206 -14.57 -0.87 25.09
N ILE A 207 -15.33 -0.07 25.86
CA ILE A 207 -15.33 1.40 25.74
C ILE A 207 -13.95 1.96 26.08
N LEU A 208 -13.33 1.51 27.17
CA LEU A 208 -11.97 1.88 27.56
C LEU A 208 -10.95 1.54 26.48
N THR A 209 -11.05 0.35 25.88
CA THR A 209 -10.15 -0.09 24.81
C THR A 209 -10.30 0.79 23.58
N GLY A 210 -11.54 1.08 23.16
CA GLY A 210 -11.82 2.00 22.06
C GLY A 210 -11.29 3.42 22.35
N ALA A 211 -11.52 3.93 23.55
CA ALA A 211 -11.06 5.25 23.99
C ALA A 211 -9.52 5.33 24.04
N ASN A 212 -8.85 4.34 24.64
CA ASN A 212 -7.38 4.28 24.70
C ASN A 212 -6.75 4.20 23.31
N ASN A 213 -7.29 3.35 22.43
CA ASN A 213 -6.80 3.25 21.05
C ASN A 213 -6.98 4.57 20.28
N THR A 214 -8.10 5.27 20.49
CA THR A 214 -8.37 6.55 19.84
C THR A 214 -7.48 7.68 20.41
N LEU A 215 -7.27 7.70 21.74
CA LEU A 215 -6.41 8.66 22.41
C LEU A 215 -4.96 8.59 21.91
N ILE A 216 -4.43 7.38 21.69
CA ILE A 216 -3.08 7.20 21.13
C ILE A 216 -2.97 7.84 19.75
N ILE A 217 -3.96 7.63 18.87
CA ILE A 217 -3.98 8.22 17.51
C ILE A 217 -4.09 9.75 17.60
N GLY A 218 -5.01 10.26 18.41
CA GLY A 218 -5.22 11.70 18.57
C GLY A 218 -4.00 12.43 19.15
N ALA A 219 -3.37 11.88 20.18
CA ALA A 219 -2.15 12.44 20.76
C ALA A 219 -0.98 12.44 19.74
N THR A 220 -0.83 11.35 18.99
CA THR A 220 0.20 11.22 17.95
C THR A 220 0.00 12.27 16.86
N LEU A 221 -1.22 12.42 16.34
CA LEU A 221 -1.57 13.44 15.35
C LEU A 221 -1.30 14.87 15.84
N GLY A 222 -1.66 15.19 17.09
CA GLY A 222 -1.42 16.50 17.67
C GLY A 222 0.07 16.85 17.74
N VAL A 223 0.90 15.90 18.21
CA VAL A 223 2.37 16.09 18.25
C VAL A 223 2.95 16.24 16.85
N ILE A 224 2.44 15.50 15.87
CA ILE A 224 2.91 15.59 14.48
C ILE A 224 2.52 16.91 13.83
N GLY A 225 1.32 17.42 14.09
CA GLY A 225 0.94 18.75 13.63
C GLY A 225 1.94 19.82 14.09
N ILE A 226 2.43 19.71 15.33
CA ILE A 226 3.48 20.59 15.87
C ILE A 226 4.83 20.35 15.14
N ILE A 227 5.22 19.10 14.91
CA ILE A 227 6.47 18.76 14.21
C ILE A 227 6.44 19.29 12.77
N VAL A 228 5.37 19.00 12.01
CA VAL A 228 5.15 19.47 10.64
C VAL A 228 5.12 20.99 10.60
N GLY A 229 4.36 21.64 11.49
CA GLY A 229 4.30 23.09 11.57
C GLY A 229 5.67 23.70 11.85
N THR A 230 6.45 23.12 12.77
CA THR A 230 7.81 23.59 13.07
C THR A 230 8.74 23.40 11.87
N ILE A 231 8.71 22.25 11.21
CA ILE A 231 9.56 21.95 10.05
C ILE A 231 9.23 22.86 8.86
N SER A 232 7.95 23.09 8.59
CA SER A 232 7.49 23.98 7.52
C SER A 232 7.84 25.45 7.80
N LEU A 233 7.64 25.93 9.03
CA LEU A 233 7.92 27.33 9.40
C LEU A 233 9.41 27.63 9.53
N THR A 234 10.23 26.66 9.93
CA THR A 234 11.69 26.85 10.07
C THR A 234 12.46 26.67 8.77
N GLY A 235 11.83 26.13 7.72
CA GLY A 235 12.49 25.79 6.46
C GLY A 235 13.44 24.59 6.56
N ILE A 236 13.46 23.88 7.69
CA ILE A 236 14.29 22.69 7.91
C ILE A 236 13.91 21.57 6.91
N GLY A 237 12.64 21.48 6.53
CA GLY A 237 12.17 20.50 5.55
C GLY A 237 12.90 20.62 4.20
N LEU A 238 13.05 21.85 3.71
CA LEU A 238 13.78 22.15 2.48
C LEU A 238 15.26 21.78 2.60
N LYS A 239 15.87 22.00 3.78
CA LYS A 239 17.27 21.57 4.02
C LYS A 239 17.43 20.06 4.02
N PHE A 240 16.47 19.30 4.55
CA PHE A 240 16.49 17.86 4.43
C PHE A 240 16.26 17.40 2.98
N SER A 241 15.39 18.09 2.23
CA SER A 241 15.25 17.85 0.80
C SER A 241 16.59 18.01 0.07
N ASP A 242 17.26 19.15 0.28
CA ASP A 242 18.57 19.46 -0.31
C ASP A 242 19.61 18.39 0.02
N ILE A 243 19.65 17.92 1.28
CA ILE A 243 20.59 16.87 1.70
C ILE A 243 20.33 15.56 0.94
N ILE A 244 19.08 15.12 0.83
CA ILE A 244 18.76 13.89 0.11
C ILE A 244 19.06 14.05 -1.38
N ILE A 245 18.65 15.16 -2.00
CA ILE A 245 18.84 15.41 -3.44
C ILE A 245 20.34 15.53 -3.77
N SER A 246 21.12 16.23 -2.96
CA SER A 246 22.56 16.38 -3.14
C SER A 246 23.32 15.06 -2.96
N LEU A 247 23.02 14.29 -1.92
CA LEU A 247 23.58 12.95 -1.73
C LEU A 247 23.19 12.01 -2.87
N ALA A 248 21.99 12.17 -3.43
CA ALA A 248 21.52 11.42 -4.59
C ALA A 248 22.09 11.93 -5.92
N SER A 249 22.84 13.05 -5.93
CA SER A 249 23.32 13.73 -7.15
C SER A 249 22.18 13.98 -8.16
N GLY A 250 20.98 14.32 -7.67
CA GLY A 250 19.78 14.50 -8.49
C GLY A 250 19.14 13.23 -9.05
N ASN A 251 19.70 12.03 -8.78
CA ASN A 251 19.14 10.77 -9.26
C ASN A 251 18.00 10.26 -8.37
N LEU A 252 16.77 10.20 -8.92
CA LEU A 252 15.58 9.77 -8.18
C LEU A 252 15.71 8.35 -7.58
N LEU A 253 16.36 7.42 -8.28
CA LEU A 253 16.55 6.05 -7.76
C LEU A 253 17.47 6.05 -6.53
N ALA A 254 18.54 6.85 -6.56
CA ALA A 254 19.44 7.01 -5.42
C ALA A 254 18.73 7.68 -4.23
N ALA A 255 17.88 8.67 -4.48
CA ALA A 255 17.08 9.31 -3.43
C ALA A 255 16.10 8.32 -2.77
N ILE A 256 15.37 7.52 -3.56
CA ILE A 256 14.48 6.47 -3.03
C ILE A 256 15.26 5.47 -2.17
N PHE A 257 16.49 5.10 -2.57
CA PHE A 257 17.35 4.23 -1.77
C PHE A 257 17.80 4.88 -0.46
N LEU A 258 18.17 6.17 -0.47
CA LEU A 258 18.49 6.92 0.74
C LEU A 258 17.28 7.04 1.68
N VAL A 259 16.08 7.27 1.13
CA VAL A 259 14.83 7.28 1.88
C VAL A 259 14.57 5.91 2.52
N ALA A 260 14.79 4.80 1.80
CA ALA A 260 14.64 3.44 2.34
C ALA A 260 15.65 3.15 3.47
N LEU A 261 16.87 3.68 3.38
CA LEU A 261 17.85 3.54 4.45
C LEU A 261 17.46 4.39 5.67
N ALA A 262 16.97 5.61 5.43
CA ALA A 262 16.50 6.50 6.49
C ALA A 262 15.28 5.91 7.21
N SER A 263 14.30 5.36 6.48
CA SER A 263 13.12 4.70 7.07
C SER A 263 13.51 3.50 7.93
N LEU A 264 14.48 2.70 7.50
CA LEU A 264 14.94 1.54 8.26
C LEU A 264 15.50 1.93 9.64
N VAL A 265 16.26 3.04 9.68
CA VAL A 265 16.86 3.56 10.92
C VAL A 265 15.81 4.26 11.78
N LEU A 266 14.99 5.12 11.19
CA LEU A 266 13.95 5.89 11.89
C LEU A 266 12.82 4.99 12.41
N GLY A 267 12.53 3.90 11.71
CA GLY A 267 11.53 2.90 12.06
C GLY A 267 12.00 1.89 13.11
N MET A 268 13.24 1.98 13.59
CA MET A 268 13.78 1.04 14.58
C MET A 268 13.13 1.26 15.95
N GLY A 269 12.39 0.25 16.43
CA GLY A 269 11.84 0.24 17.79
C GLY A 269 10.60 1.11 18.00
N VAL A 270 10.01 1.65 16.93
CA VAL A 270 8.77 2.42 16.98
C VAL A 270 7.62 1.69 16.25
N PRO A 271 6.35 1.97 16.60
CA PRO A 271 5.22 1.45 15.83
C PRO A 271 5.26 1.96 14.39
N VAL A 272 4.81 1.12 13.45
CA VAL A 272 4.67 1.43 12.01
C VAL A 272 4.02 2.80 11.75
N THR A 273 2.94 3.09 12.49
CA THR A 273 2.20 4.34 12.40
C THR A 273 3.11 5.55 12.65
N ALA A 274 3.97 5.47 13.68
CA ALA A 274 4.94 6.52 13.98
C ALA A 274 6.07 6.57 12.95
N ALA A 275 6.57 5.42 12.50
CA ALA A 275 7.60 5.34 11.46
C ALA A 275 7.15 6.01 10.15
N TYR A 276 5.92 5.75 9.72
CA TYR A 276 5.32 6.41 8.55
C TYR A 276 5.30 7.92 8.72
N LEU A 277 4.80 8.41 9.85
CA LEU A 277 4.64 9.83 10.10
C LEU A 277 5.97 10.57 10.11
N ILE A 278 6.97 10.06 10.85
CA ILE A 278 8.30 10.65 10.91
C ILE A 278 8.94 10.68 9.52
N THR A 279 8.85 9.58 8.78
CA THR A 279 9.44 9.48 7.45
C THR A 279 8.70 10.34 6.45
N ALA A 280 7.37 10.46 6.52
CA ALA A 280 6.57 11.23 5.57
C ALA A 280 6.97 12.71 5.60
N VAL A 281 7.16 13.26 6.79
CA VAL A 281 7.54 14.66 6.97
C VAL A 281 8.93 14.98 6.41
N LEU A 282 9.85 14.01 6.43
CA LEU A 282 11.24 14.20 5.99
C LEU A 282 11.46 13.80 4.52
N ALA A 283 10.76 12.79 4.02
CA ALA A 283 11.04 12.16 2.74
C ALA A 283 10.04 12.49 1.63
N VAL A 284 8.79 12.85 1.95
CA VAL A 284 7.82 13.24 0.92
C VAL A 284 8.27 14.51 0.17
N PRO A 285 8.71 15.60 0.84
CA PRO A 285 9.15 16.80 0.14
C PRO A 285 10.25 16.57 -0.90
N PRO A 286 11.39 15.91 -0.60
CA PRO A 286 12.41 15.65 -1.62
C PRO A 286 11.90 14.79 -2.78
N LEU A 287 11.06 13.78 -2.51
CA LEU A 287 10.51 12.95 -3.58
C LEU A 287 9.60 13.77 -4.52
N MET A 288 8.77 14.65 -3.96
CA MET A 288 7.94 15.56 -4.75
C MET A 288 8.76 16.57 -5.53
N GLU A 289 9.80 17.13 -4.91
CA GLU A 289 10.76 18.00 -5.61
C GLU A 289 11.41 17.25 -6.76
N MET A 290 11.73 15.96 -6.62
CA MET A 290 12.28 15.14 -7.70
C MET A 290 11.23 14.67 -8.72
N GLY A 291 10.01 15.21 -8.65
CA GLY A 291 8.95 14.96 -9.61
C GLY A 291 8.08 13.75 -9.30
N VAL A 292 8.10 13.19 -8.09
CA VAL A 292 7.15 12.12 -7.72
C VAL A 292 5.79 12.73 -7.35
N PRO A 293 4.65 12.24 -7.89
CA PRO A 293 3.33 12.71 -7.49
C PRO A 293 3.08 12.55 -5.98
N LEU A 294 2.32 13.47 -5.36
CA LEU A 294 2.05 13.49 -3.92
C LEU A 294 1.65 12.11 -3.36
N LEU A 295 0.62 11.49 -3.95
CA LEU A 295 0.14 10.17 -3.47
C LEU A 295 1.15 9.06 -3.70
N CYS A 296 1.93 9.11 -4.79
CA CYS A 296 3.03 8.16 -5.01
C CYS A 296 4.12 8.32 -3.94
N ALA A 297 4.50 9.55 -3.60
CA ALA A 297 5.50 9.83 -2.57
C ALA A 297 5.05 9.33 -1.19
N HIS A 298 3.79 9.60 -0.82
CA HIS A 298 3.22 9.06 0.41
C HIS A 298 3.13 7.53 0.40
N MET A 299 2.77 6.90 -0.72
CA MET A 299 2.76 5.44 -0.85
C MET A 299 4.16 4.82 -0.75
N ILE A 300 5.18 5.45 -1.35
CA ILE A 300 6.58 5.05 -1.22
C ILE A 300 6.99 5.02 0.25
N VAL A 301 6.77 6.13 0.95
CA VAL A 301 7.14 6.25 2.36
C VAL A 301 6.30 5.32 3.24
N TYR A 302 5.03 5.12 2.92
CA TYR A 302 4.16 4.22 3.65
C TYR A 302 4.61 2.76 3.54
N TRP A 303 5.03 2.32 2.37
CA TRP A 303 5.61 1.00 2.15
C TRP A 303 6.95 0.84 2.87
N PHE A 304 7.84 1.83 2.72
CA PHE A 304 9.11 1.82 3.43
C PHE A 304 8.96 1.88 4.94
N SER A 305 7.92 2.47 5.50
CA SER A 305 7.70 2.43 6.95
C SER A 305 7.51 1.03 7.55
N GLN A 306 7.36 -0.01 6.72
CA GLN A 306 7.33 -1.40 7.18
C GLN A 306 8.69 -2.12 7.10
N ASP A 307 9.69 -1.51 6.49
CA ASP A 307 10.98 -2.15 6.21
C ASP A 307 11.68 -2.69 7.47
N SER A 308 11.58 -1.97 8.58
CA SER A 308 12.21 -2.29 9.86
C SER A 308 11.66 -3.57 10.49
N ASN A 309 10.42 -3.94 10.17
CA ASN A 309 9.82 -5.18 10.66
C ASN A 309 10.37 -6.42 9.96
N ILE A 310 10.94 -6.26 8.76
CA ILE A 310 11.32 -7.38 7.88
C ILE A 310 12.81 -7.40 7.49
N THR A 311 13.55 -6.33 7.77
CA THR A 311 14.96 -6.20 7.38
C THR A 311 15.89 -6.39 8.57
N PRO A 312 16.83 -7.34 8.51
CA PRO A 312 17.93 -7.42 9.47
C PRO A 312 18.78 -6.14 9.43
N PRO A 313 19.24 -5.61 10.59
CA PRO A 313 19.27 -6.25 11.91
C PRO A 313 18.02 -6.04 12.77
N VAL A 314 17.07 -5.17 12.38
CA VAL A 314 15.93 -4.78 13.22
C VAL A 314 14.87 -5.89 13.26
N CYS A 315 14.33 -6.26 12.08
CA CYS A 315 13.48 -7.42 11.77
C CYS A 315 12.57 -7.99 12.89
N VAL A 316 11.92 -7.14 13.69
CA VAL A 316 11.29 -7.55 14.96
C VAL A 316 10.19 -8.59 14.75
N ALA A 317 9.39 -8.45 13.68
CA ALA A 317 8.31 -9.39 13.36
C ALA A 317 8.86 -10.78 13.02
N ALA A 318 9.97 -10.86 12.28
CA ALA A 318 10.59 -12.15 11.97
C ALA A 318 11.26 -12.82 13.16
N TYR A 319 11.78 -12.04 14.11
CA TYR A 319 12.31 -12.59 15.36
C TYR A 319 11.21 -13.18 16.23
N ALA A 320 10.03 -12.55 16.27
CA ALA A 320 8.85 -13.14 16.90
C ALA A 320 8.41 -14.43 16.20
N GLY A 321 8.36 -14.43 14.86
CA GLY A 321 8.10 -15.64 14.07
C GLY A 321 9.11 -16.76 14.31
N ALA A 322 10.39 -16.41 14.51
CA ALA A 322 11.46 -17.35 14.83
C ALA A 322 11.24 -18.01 16.20
N ALA A 323 10.81 -17.25 17.21
CA ALA A 323 10.49 -17.75 18.54
C ALA A 323 9.32 -18.74 18.50
N ILE A 324 8.25 -18.42 17.75
CA ILE A 324 7.10 -19.31 17.56
C ILE A 324 7.52 -20.59 16.80
N ALA A 325 8.39 -20.47 15.81
CA ALA A 325 8.84 -21.60 15.01
C ALA A 325 9.87 -22.48 15.73
N GLY A 326 10.57 -21.95 16.74
CA GLY A 326 11.70 -22.60 17.41
C GLY A 326 12.95 -22.62 16.53
N SER A 327 13.30 -21.47 15.94
CA SER A 327 14.38 -21.34 14.96
C SER A 327 15.30 -20.16 15.26
N ASP A 328 16.50 -20.17 14.67
CA ASP A 328 17.48 -19.08 14.79
C ASP A 328 16.91 -17.75 14.24
N PRO A 329 16.84 -16.67 15.06
CA PRO A 329 16.27 -15.40 14.65
C PRO A 329 16.98 -14.78 13.44
N TRP A 330 18.30 -14.88 13.36
CA TRP A 330 19.08 -14.29 12.28
C TRP A 330 18.77 -14.95 10.92
N LYS A 331 18.78 -16.28 10.86
CA LYS A 331 18.40 -17.04 9.65
C LYS A 331 16.94 -16.77 9.25
N THR A 332 16.03 -16.69 10.21
CA THR A 332 14.62 -16.38 9.96
C THR A 332 14.46 -14.96 9.41
N GLY A 333 15.18 -13.97 9.96
CA GLY A 333 15.17 -12.59 9.47
C GLY A 333 15.61 -12.46 8.02
N TRP A 334 16.76 -13.04 7.65
CA TRP A 334 17.21 -13.04 6.25
C TRP A 334 16.25 -13.77 5.30
N THR A 335 15.60 -14.83 5.78
CA THR A 335 14.60 -15.57 5.00
C THR A 335 13.33 -14.75 4.83
N SER A 336 12.94 -13.99 5.85
CA SER A 336 11.77 -13.12 5.81
C SER A 336 11.98 -11.93 4.89
N PHE A 337 13.16 -11.30 4.97
CA PHE A 337 13.60 -10.29 4.01
C PHE A 337 13.55 -10.81 2.57
N LYS A 338 14.00 -12.05 2.34
CA LYS A 338 13.95 -12.68 1.01
C LYS A 338 12.53 -12.79 0.45
N PHE A 339 11.56 -13.21 1.26
CA PHE A 339 10.15 -13.32 0.82
C PHE A 339 9.46 -11.97 0.66
N ALA A 340 9.87 -10.98 1.45
CA ALA A 340 9.27 -9.64 1.43
C ALA A 340 9.93 -8.67 0.45
N LYS A 341 10.89 -9.10 -0.41
CA LYS A 341 11.65 -8.17 -1.28
C LYS A 341 10.80 -7.27 -2.17
N LEU A 342 9.59 -7.68 -2.54
CA LEU A 342 8.70 -6.83 -3.32
C LEU A 342 8.36 -5.51 -2.59
N LEU A 343 8.48 -5.49 -1.26
CA LEU A 343 8.36 -4.28 -0.44
C LEU A 343 9.30 -3.15 -0.89
N TYR A 344 10.47 -3.48 -1.45
CA TYR A 344 11.45 -2.51 -1.95
C TYR A 344 11.29 -2.19 -3.43
N VAL A 345 10.71 -3.11 -4.20
CA VAL A 345 10.50 -2.93 -5.63
C VAL A 345 9.31 -2.01 -5.87
N MET A 346 8.21 -2.18 -5.13
CA MET A 346 6.99 -1.40 -5.34
C MET A 346 7.18 0.11 -5.18
N PRO A 347 7.90 0.62 -4.17
CA PRO A 347 8.24 2.04 -4.08
C PRO A 347 8.95 2.59 -5.32
N ILE A 348 9.86 1.82 -5.91
CA ILE A 348 10.51 2.20 -7.17
C ILE A 348 9.46 2.26 -8.29
N LEU A 349 8.57 1.28 -8.38
CA LEU A 349 7.48 1.29 -9.36
C LEU A 349 6.51 2.47 -9.18
N PHE A 350 6.21 2.87 -7.94
CA PHE A 350 5.35 4.04 -7.68
C PHE A 350 5.97 5.35 -8.17
N ALA A 351 7.30 5.46 -8.09
CA ALA A 351 8.03 6.64 -8.54
C ALA A 351 8.14 6.72 -10.06
N PHE A 352 8.47 5.61 -10.73
CA PHE A 352 8.74 5.60 -12.18
C PHE A 352 7.51 5.23 -13.02
N THR A 353 6.55 4.50 -12.44
CA THR A 353 5.29 4.09 -13.07
C THR A 353 4.06 4.44 -12.18
N PRO A 354 3.78 5.73 -11.91
CA PRO A 354 2.56 6.20 -11.25
C PRO A 354 1.25 5.59 -11.74
N ALA A 355 1.18 5.19 -13.02
CA ALA A 355 0.03 4.50 -13.60
C ALA A 355 -0.41 3.25 -12.82
N ILE A 356 0.50 2.58 -12.11
CA ILE A 356 0.20 1.44 -11.23
C ILE A 356 -0.74 1.83 -10.06
N LEU A 357 -0.73 3.10 -9.67
CA LEU A 357 -1.58 3.69 -8.63
C LEU A 357 -2.75 4.50 -9.21
N PHE A 358 -3.05 4.34 -10.50
CA PHE A 358 -4.00 5.21 -11.22
C PHE A 358 -3.64 6.71 -11.12
N GLN A 359 -2.36 7.01 -10.83
CA GLN A 359 -1.87 8.37 -10.74
C GLN A 359 -1.31 8.78 -12.11
N PRO A 360 -1.49 10.05 -12.48
CA PRO A 360 -0.88 10.56 -13.68
C PRO A 360 0.63 10.77 -13.47
N HIS A 361 1.37 10.85 -14.57
CA HIS A 361 2.78 11.21 -14.52
C HIS A 361 2.93 12.73 -14.47
N THR A 362 3.80 13.22 -13.60
CA THR A 362 4.19 14.63 -13.56
C THR A 362 5.13 14.94 -14.73
N ALA A 363 4.86 16.07 -15.39
CA ALA A 363 5.64 16.67 -16.46
C ALA A 363 6.10 18.08 -16.06
N ASN A 364 6.42 18.26 -14.77
CA ASN A 364 6.82 19.54 -14.19
C ASN A 364 8.08 20.08 -14.89
N VAL A 365 8.07 21.37 -15.21
CA VAL A 365 9.19 22.07 -15.84
C VAL A 365 9.93 22.85 -14.76
N LYS A 366 11.24 22.69 -14.69
CA LYS A 366 12.10 23.35 -13.70
C LYS A 366 13.07 24.32 -14.34
N VAL A 367 13.53 25.31 -13.56
CA VAL A 367 14.65 26.16 -13.95
C VAL A 367 15.94 25.33 -13.96
N PRO A 368 16.69 25.31 -15.07
CA PRO A 368 17.99 24.64 -15.12
C PRO A 368 18.99 25.27 -14.15
N THR A 369 20.05 24.55 -13.79
CA THR A 369 21.15 25.12 -13.01
C THR A 369 21.78 26.27 -13.78
N LEU A 370 21.76 27.47 -13.18
CA LEU A 370 22.41 28.65 -13.72
C LEU A 370 23.93 28.52 -13.54
N ALA A 371 24.72 29.22 -14.36
CA ALA A 371 26.17 29.30 -14.15
C ALA A 371 26.48 29.79 -12.73
N ASP A 372 27.57 29.27 -12.12
CA ASP A 372 27.88 29.30 -10.68
C ASP A 372 27.85 30.69 -9.99
N ASP A 373 27.71 31.78 -10.74
CA ASP A 373 27.78 33.17 -10.25
C ASP A 373 26.41 33.90 -10.20
N LEU A 374 25.30 33.32 -10.69
CA LEU A 374 24.00 34.02 -10.77
C LEU A 374 22.92 33.42 -9.83
N PRO A 375 22.45 34.17 -8.82
CA PRO A 375 21.52 33.66 -7.81
C PRO A 375 20.06 33.53 -8.28
N PHE A 376 19.66 34.24 -9.35
CA PHE A 376 18.28 34.23 -9.87
C PHE A 376 18.26 34.52 -11.37
N ALA A 377 17.18 34.12 -12.04
CA ALA A 377 16.88 34.45 -13.43
C ALA A 377 15.56 35.25 -13.51
N SER A 378 15.46 36.16 -14.48
CA SER A 378 14.22 36.92 -14.71
C SER A 378 13.39 36.27 -15.81
N VAL A 379 12.10 36.06 -15.56
CA VAL A 379 11.18 35.46 -16.54
C VAL A 379 10.79 36.51 -17.58
N LEU A 380 11.11 36.27 -18.85
CA LEU A 380 10.78 37.17 -19.96
C LEU A 380 9.34 36.96 -20.45
N SER A 381 9.02 35.71 -20.76
CA SER A 381 7.70 35.33 -21.26
C SER A 381 7.35 33.90 -20.90
N VAL A 382 6.10 33.70 -20.52
CA VAL A 382 5.51 32.38 -20.35
C VAL A 382 4.68 32.10 -21.61
N GLU A 383 5.06 31.08 -22.37
CA GLU A 383 4.42 30.78 -23.66
C GLU A 383 3.20 29.85 -23.51
N VAL A 384 2.96 29.36 -22.29
CA VAL A 384 1.91 28.37 -21.99
C VAL A 384 0.94 28.90 -20.95
N LYS A 385 -0.32 28.46 -21.05
CA LYS A 385 -1.42 28.86 -20.16
C LYS A 385 -1.96 27.65 -19.40
N GLU A 386 -2.54 27.91 -18.24
CA GLU A 386 -3.27 26.91 -17.46
C GLU A 386 -4.37 26.25 -18.31
N GLY A 387 -4.46 24.93 -18.25
CA GLY A 387 -5.36 24.13 -19.09
C GLY A 387 -4.87 23.89 -20.52
N GLY A 388 -3.69 24.40 -20.89
CA GLY A 388 -3.02 24.10 -22.16
C GLY A 388 -2.37 22.71 -22.18
N THR A 389 -2.01 22.23 -23.37
CA THR A 389 -1.21 21.01 -23.56
C THR A 389 0.21 21.41 -23.95
N ILE A 390 1.21 20.77 -23.32
CA ILE A 390 2.62 20.86 -23.71
C ILE A 390 3.05 19.55 -24.36
N VAL A 391 3.86 19.64 -25.40
CA VAL A 391 4.54 18.51 -26.02
C VAL A 391 6.02 18.55 -25.64
N ALA A 392 6.65 17.39 -25.52
CA ALA A 392 8.09 17.32 -25.26
C ALA A 392 8.86 18.08 -26.36
N GLY A 393 9.68 19.05 -25.96
CA GLY A 393 10.45 19.92 -26.84
C GLY A 393 9.85 21.31 -27.06
N ASP A 394 8.61 21.58 -26.66
CA ASP A 394 8.00 22.91 -26.74
C ASP A 394 8.71 23.89 -25.80
N THR A 395 8.95 25.12 -26.26
CA THR A 395 9.44 26.19 -25.39
C THR A 395 8.31 26.64 -24.49
N VAL A 396 8.52 26.51 -23.17
CA VAL A 396 7.48 26.73 -22.16
C VAL A 396 7.65 28.10 -21.51
N VAL A 397 8.90 28.45 -21.18
CA VAL A 397 9.26 29.72 -20.54
C VAL A 397 10.60 30.20 -21.11
N LYS A 398 10.71 31.51 -21.35
CA LYS A 398 11.98 32.17 -21.65
C LYS A 398 12.47 32.88 -20.42
N ILE A 399 13.70 32.57 -20.00
CA ILE A 399 14.35 33.23 -18.87
C ILE A 399 15.56 34.04 -19.34
N MET A 400 15.84 35.13 -18.65
CA MET A 400 17.02 35.96 -18.82
C MET A 400 17.98 35.71 -17.66
N VAL A 401 19.21 35.36 -18.01
CA VAL A 401 20.29 35.01 -17.09
C VAL A 401 21.48 35.91 -17.42
N GLY A 402 21.70 36.97 -16.64
CA GLY A 402 22.63 38.03 -17.03
C GLY A 402 22.16 38.69 -18.33
N ASP A 403 22.96 38.57 -19.40
CA ASP A 403 22.66 39.09 -20.74
C ASP A 403 22.17 38.00 -21.73
N GLU A 404 22.07 36.73 -21.30
CA GLU A 404 21.68 35.61 -22.16
C GLU A 404 20.20 35.23 -21.97
N ILE A 405 19.53 34.91 -23.09
CA ILE A 405 18.16 34.40 -23.09
C ILE A 405 18.22 32.88 -23.24
N ILE A 406 17.66 32.16 -22.27
CA ILE A 406 17.57 30.71 -22.26
C ILE A 406 16.10 30.30 -22.46
N ASP A 407 15.87 29.50 -23.50
CA ASP A 407 14.58 28.87 -23.77
C ASP A 407 14.46 27.60 -22.94
N ILE A 408 13.62 27.62 -21.91
CA ILE A 408 13.28 26.42 -21.15
C ILE A 408 12.28 25.62 -21.95
N LYS A 409 12.65 24.38 -22.28
CA LYS A 409 11.81 23.44 -23.03
C LYS A 409 11.19 22.40 -22.12
N ALA A 410 10.00 21.95 -22.48
CA ALA A 410 9.33 20.87 -21.78
C ALA A 410 10.08 19.55 -22.05
N GLU A 411 10.56 18.87 -21.01
CA GLU A 411 11.18 17.55 -21.16
C GLU A 411 10.17 16.46 -21.51
N ARG A 412 8.91 16.64 -21.10
CA ARG A 412 7.81 15.70 -21.28
C ARG A 412 6.53 16.43 -21.68
N GLY A 413 5.68 15.75 -22.44
CA GLY A 413 4.35 16.26 -22.75
C GLY A 413 3.37 16.05 -21.59
N GLY A 414 2.34 16.89 -21.49
CA GLY A 414 1.34 16.84 -20.43
C GLY A 414 0.33 17.98 -20.51
N ASN A 415 -0.73 17.91 -19.71
CA ASN A 415 -1.67 19.01 -19.52
C ASN A 415 -1.16 19.94 -18.43
N VAL A 416 -1.07 21.24 -18.71
CA VAL A 416 -0.65 22.24 -17.73
C VAL A 416 -1.73 22.42 -16.67
N THR A 417 -1.40 22.10 -15.43
CA THR A 417 -2.29 22.24 -14.28
C THR A 417 -2.16 23.61 -13.64
N GLU A 418 -0.94 24.11 -13.48
CA GLU A 418 -0.68 25.40 -12.82
C GLU A 418 0.59 26.05 -13.40
N VAL A 419 0.55 27.37 -13.58
CA VAL A 419 1.72 28.16 -13.97
C VAL A 419 2.16 28.99 -12.76
N LYS A 420 3.29 28.62 -12.15
CA LYS A 420 3.78 29.24 -10.90
C LYS A 420 4.57 30.52 -11.10
N THR A 421 4.76 30.93 -12.36
CA THR A 421 5.59 32.08 -12.72
C THR A 421 4.83 33.04 -13.62
N PHE A 422 5.27 34.30 -13.63
CA PHE A 422 4.70 35.33 -14.47
C PHE A 422 5.82 36.12 -15.14
N ALA A 423 5.52 36.72 -16.30
CA ALA A 423 6.48 37.58 -17.00
C ALA A 423 6.90 38.76 -16.11
N GLY A 424 8.20 38.95 -15.92
CA GLY A 424 8.80 39.92 -15.00
C GLY A 424 9.08 39.36 -13.59
N GLY A 425 8.68 38.12 -13.28
CA GLY A 425 9.01 37.44 -12.03
C GLY A 425 10.48 37.01 -11.95
N MET A 426 10.98 36.80 -10.73
CA MET A 426 12.30 36.19 -10.49
C MET A 426 12.12 34.72 -10.12
N VAL A 427 12.97 33.87 -10.66
CA VAL A 427 12.98 32.42 -10.40
C VAL A 427 14.36 31.95 -10.01
N ASN A 428 14.42 30.98 -9.09
CA ASN A 428 15.67 30.40 -8.62
C ASN A 428 16.02 29.12 -9.40
N PRO A 429 17.31 28.75 -9.49
CA PRO A 429 17.72 27.47 -10.04
C PRO A 429 16.99 26.30 -9.35
N GLY A 430 16.47 25.35 -10.14
CA GLY A 430 15.74 24.18 -9.63
C GLY A 430 14.28 24.43 -9.23
N GLU A 431 13.81 25.68 -9.24
CA GLU A 431 12.42 26.03 -8.97
C GLU A 431 11.49 25.47 -10.05
N THR A 432 10.31 24.98 -9.65
CA THR A 432 9.32 24.45 -10.59
C THR A 432 8.46 25.59 -11.11
N ILE A 433 8.55 25.88 -12.42
CA ILE A 433 7.93 27.05 -13.04
C ILE A 433 6.57 26.73 -13.66
N ILE A 434 6.38 25.49 -14.11
CA ILE A 434 5.12 24.99 -14.68
C ILE A 434 4.88 23.61 -14.10
N GLU A 435 3.69 23.39 -13.56
CA GLU A 435 3.19 22.07 -13.22
C GLU A 435 2.35 21.56 -14.38
N ALA A 436 2.71 20.37 -14.86
CA ALA A 436 1.98 19.70 -15.91
C ALA A 436 1.86 18.22 -15.57
N VAL A 437 0.80 17.61 -16.09
CA VAL A 437 0.40 16.27 -15.73
C VAL A 437 0.01 15.50 -16.99
N ASP A 438 0.69 14.39 -17.25
CA ASP A 438 0.36 13.44 -18.31
C ASP A 438 -0.67 12.43 -17.77
N PRO A 439 -1.95 12.51 -18.18
CA PRO A 439 -3.00 11.66 -17.65
C PRO A 439 -2.79 10.20 -18.10
N ALA A 440 -2.79 9.29 -17.12
CA ALA A 440 -2.73 7.86 -17.41
C ALA A 440 -3.97 7.41 -18.20
N THR A 441 -3.76 6.95 -19.44
CA THR A 441 -4.86 6.39 -20.25
C THR A 441 -5.28 5.02 -19.69
N GLY A 442 -6.58 4.70 -19.74
CA GLY A 442 -7.10 3.44 -19.18
C GLY A 442 -6.44 2.17 -19.76
N TRP A 443 -6.03 2.22 -21.02
CA TRP A 443 -5.27 1.13 -21.66
C TRP A 443 -3.87 0.96 -21.06
N GLN A 444 -3.15 2.06 -20.85
CA GLN A 444 -1.80 2.05 -20.26
C GLN A 444 -1.80 1.50 -18.83
N THR A 445 -2.84 1.81 -18.05
CA THR A 445 -3.01 1.24 -16.71
C THR A 445 -3.19 -0.29 -16.77
N ILE A 446 -4.06 -0.77 -17.67
CA ILE A 446 -4.30 -2.22 -17.83
C ILE A 446 -3.03 -2.94 -18.30
N SER A 447 -2.30 -2.40 -19.27
CA SER A 447 -1.05 -3.00 -19.73
C SER A 447 0.01 -3.00 -18.63
N SER A 448 0.10 -1.92 -17.85
CA SER A 448 0.99 -1.83 -16.68
C SER A 448 0.68 -2.91 -15.65
N PHE A 449 -0.60 -3.20 -15.41
CA PHE A 449 -1.02 -4.26 -14.49
C PHE A 449 -0.61 -5.64 -14.97
N TRP A 450 -0.86 -5.95 -16.24
CA TRP A 450 -0.46 -7.21 -16.84
C TRP A 450 1.06 -7.40 -16.82
N SER A 451 1.81 -6.37 -17.21
CA SER A 451 3.27 -6.42 -17.23
C SER A 451 3.83 -6.58 -15.82
N ALA A 452 3.33 -5.84 -14.84
CA ALA A 452 3.74 -5.99 -13.45
C ALA A 452 3.41 -7.38 -12.86
N PHE A 453 2.30 -8.00 -13.24
CA PHE A 453 1.96 -9.36 -12.82
C PHE A 453 2.96 -10.39 -13.36
N LEU A 454 3.28 -10.32 -14.65
CA LEU A 454 4.26 -11.19 -15.29
C LEU A 454 5.68 -10.93 -14.76
N GLY A 455 6.02 -9.65 -14.59
CA GLY A 455 7.25 -9.19 -13.95
C GLY A 455 7.41 -9.76 -12.55
N THR A 456 6.31 -9.88 -11.79
CA THR A 456 6.31 -10.45 -10.44
C THR A 456 6.57 -11.96 -10.41
N ILE A 457 6.09 -12.70 -11.41
CA ILE A 457 6.44 -14.12 -11.56
C ILE A 457 7.94 -14.26 -11.84
N ALA A 458 8.45 -13.48 -12.80
CA ALA A 458 9.87 -13.48 -13.16
C ALA A 458 10.73 -13.04 -11.96
N PHE A 459 10.33 -11.99 -11.24
CA PHE A 459 11.00 -11.48 -10.05
C PHE A 459 11.07 -12.53 -8.93
N SER A 460 9.97 -13.24 -8.72
CA SER A 460 9.89 -14.34 -7.77
C SER A 460 10.85 -15.46 -8.17
N ALA A 461 10.90 -15.85 -9.44
CA ALA A 461 11.82 -16.87 -9.94
C ALA A 461 13.29 -16.44 -9.78
N THR A 462 13.62 -15.19 -10.11
CA THR A 462 14.94 -14.57 -9.94
C THR A 462 15.36 -14.56 -8.48
N THR A 463 14.48 -14.15 -7.57
CA THR A 463 14.76 -14.08 -6.12
C THR A 463 14.95 -15.47 -5.51
N MET A 464 14.21 -16.46 -5.99
CA MET A 464 14.24 -17.82 -5.46
C MET A 464 15.35 -18.69 -6.06
N MET A 465 15.99 -18.23 -7.15
CA MET A 465 16.92 -19.00 -7.97
C MET A 465 16.30 -20.32 -8.45
N PHE A 466 14.99 -20.30 -8.72
CA PHE A 466 14.21 -21.50 -9.01
C PHE A 466 12.91 -21.15 -9.73
N TRP A 467 12.55 -21.96 -10.74
CA TRP A 467 11.23 -21.90 -11.37
C TRP A 467 10.66 -23.30 -11.64
N PHE A 468 11.08 -23.95 -12.73
CA PHE A 468 10.81 -25.37 -12.97
C PHE A 468 11.97 -26.25 -12.51
N ARG A 469 13.17 -25.70 -12.56
CA ARG A 469 14.43 -26.25 -12.03
C ARG A 469 15.23 -25.14 -11.39
N ARG A 470 16.35 -25.49 -10.75
CA ARG A 470 17.33 -24.49 -10.27
C ARG A 470 17.86 -23.69 -11.46
N THR A 471 17.75 -22.36 -11.36
CA THR A 471 18.20 -21.46 -12.42
C THR A 471 19.73 -21.41 -12.46
N THR A 472 20.29 -21.57 -13.65
CA THR A 472 21.71 -21.29 -13.90
C THR A 472 21.98 -19.78 -13.92
N ILE A 473 23.23 -19.34 -13.76
CA ILE A 473 23.57 -17.91 -13.75
C ILE A 473 23.11 -17.18 -15.02
N PRO A 474 23.25 -17.73 -16.25
CA PRO A 474 22.74 -17.07 -17.45
C PRO A 474 21.21 -16.94 -17.46
N GLU A 475 20.49 -17.99 -17.04
CA GLU A 475 19.03 -17.94 -16.92
C GLU A 475 18.59 -16.92 -15.87
N TRP A 476 19.34 -16.82 -14.76
CA TRP A 476 19.08 -15.85 -13.72
C TRP A 476 19.29 -14.41 -14.20
N LEU A 477 20.36 -14.13 -14.94
CA LEU A 477 20.60 -12.82 -15.53
C LEU A 477 19.49 -12.46 -16.53
N LEU A 478 19.09 -13.39 -17.39
CA LEU A 478 17.97 -13.18 -18.32
C LEU A 478 16.65 -12.90 -17.59
N LEU A 479 16.34 -13.63 -16.52
CA LEU A 479 15.15 -13.37 -15.71
C LEU A 479 15.25 -12.02 -15.00
N ALA A 480 16.41 -11.65 -14.45
CA ALA A 480 16.61 -10.38 -13.76
C ALA A 480 16.40 -9.19 -14.71
N VAL A 481 16.99 -9.26 -15.91
CA VAL A 481 16.81 -8.24 -16.94
C VAL A 481 15.35 -8.23 -17.42
N GLY A 482 14.77 -9.40 -17.69
CA GLY A 482 13.35 -9.52 -18.07
C GLY A 482 12.39 -8.94 -17.04
N THR A 483 12.66 -9.13 -15.74
CA THR A 483 11.91 -8.50 -14.65
C THR A 483 11.95 -6.98 -14.72
N ILE A 484 13.12 -6.37 -14.93
CA ILE A 484 13.26 -4.91 -15.02
C ILE A 484 12.44 -4.38 -16.21
N PHE A 485 12.52 -5.03 -17.36
CA PHE A 485 11.78 -4.65 -18.55
C PHE A 485 10.25 -4.77 -18.36
N LEU A 486 9.77 -5.84 -17.74
CA LEU A 486 8.34 -6.03 -17.43
C LEU A 486 7.81 -5.07 -16.35
N TYR A 487 8.70 -4.50 -15.53
CA TYR A 487 8.33 -3.51 -14.53
C TYR A 487 8.35 -2.08 -15.05
N TRP A 488 8.83 -1.85 -16.26
CA TRP A 488 8.79 -0.56 -16.92
C TRP A 488 7.83 -0.62 -18.12
N PRO A 489 6.51 -0.53 -17.91
CA PRO A 489 5.54 -0.96 -18.90
C PRO A 489 5.50 -0.04 -20.11
N THR A 490 6.03 -0.54 -21.22
CA THR A 490 5.88 0.02 -22.56
C THR A 490 5.72 -1.15 -23.52
N LEU A 491 5.08 -0.94 -24.67
CA LEU A 491 4.85 -2.03 -25.61
C LEU A 491 6.16 -2.72 -26.06
N VAL A 492 7.26 -1.97 -26.12
CA VAL A 492 8.59 -2.47 -26.50
C VAL A 492 9.24 -3.23 -25.33
N THR A 493 9.29 -2.63 -24.15
CA THR A 493 9.91 -3.22 -22.95
C THR A 493 9.16 -4.49 -22.52
N ASP A 494 7.84 -4.49 -22.58
CA ASP A 494 7.00 -5.66 -22.29
C ASP A 494 7.31 -6.80 -23.25
N GLY A 495 7.42 -6.50 -24.55
CA GLY A 495 7.77 -7.48 -25.59
C GLY A 495 9.15 -8.09 -25.35
N ILE A 496 10.16 -7.26 -25.06
CA ILE A 496 11.53 -7.73 -24.74
C ILE A 496 11.53 -8.59 -23.47
N GLY A 497 10.85 -8.12 -22.42
CA GLY A 497 10.75 -8.82 -21.15
C GLY A 497 10.09 -10.20 -21.30
N LEU A 498 8.99 -10.28 -22.05
CA LEU A 498 8.31 -11.54 -22.37
C LEU A 498 9.20 -12.50 -23.16
N VAL A 499 9.96 -12.01 -24.14
CA VAL A 499 10.90 -12.83 -24.90
C VAL A 499 12.00 -13.38 -23.99
N MET A 500 12.58 -12.56 -23.11
CA MET A 500 13.61 -13.01 -22.17
C MET A 500 13.08 -14.08 -21.20
N VAL A 501 11.89 -13.87 -20.64
CA VAL A 501 11.22 -14.83 -19.77
C VAL A 501 10.90 -16.13 -20.54
N GLY A 502 10.34 -16.00 -21.75
CA GLY A 502 10.02 -17.12 -22.63
C GLY A 502 11.24 -17.96 -23.02
N LEU A 503 12.38 -17.32 -23.28
CA LEU A 503 13.66 -18.00 -23.55
C LEU A 503 14.10 -18.83 -22.35
N VAL A 504 13.99 -18.32 -21.13
CA VAL A 504 14.34 -19.07 -19.92
C VAL A 504 13.41 -20.26 -19.71
N ILE A 505 12.11 -20.08 -19.92
CA ILE A 505 11.13 -21.18 -19.88
C ILE A 505 11.52 -22.26 -20.89
N PHE A 506 11.79 -21.87 -22.14
CA PHE A 506 12.21 -22.79 -23.20
C PHE A 506 13.49 -23.53 -22.84
N MET A 507 14.52 -22.83 -22.35
CA MET A 507 15.78 -23.43 -21.91
C MET A 507 15.57 -24.44 -20.79
N GLN A 508 14.74 -24.13 -19.78
CA GLN A 508 14.48 -25.03 -18.67
C GLN A 508 13.69 -26.27 -19.09
N ILE A 509 12.66 -26.10 -19.94
CA ILE A 509 11.88 -27.21 -20.48
C ILE A 509 12.76 -28.10 -21.37
N ALA A 510 13.57 -27.52 -22.24
CA ALA A 510 14.48 -28.27 -23.12
C ALA A 510 15.51 -29.07 -22.31
N LYS A 511 16.09 -28.48 -21.25
CA LYS A 511 17.02 -29.18 -20.35
C LYS A 511 16.32 -30.31 -19.59
N ASN A 512 15.11 -30.09 -19.07
CA ASN A 512 14.33 -31.12 -18.39
C ASN A 512 13.99 -32.28 -19.34
N LYS A 513 13.57 -31.99 -20.58
CA LYS A 513 13.27 -33.02 -21.59
C LYS A 513 14.52 -33.82 -21.97
N LYS A 514 15.70 -33.20 -21.99
CA LYS A 514 16.98 -33.87 -22.25
C LYS A 514 17.42 -34.77 -21.10
N GLU A 515 17.20 -34.36 -19.86
CA GLU A 515 17.60 -35.12 -18.66
C GLU A 515 16.60 -36.23 -18.28
N PHE A 516 15.29 -36.02 -18.48
CA PHE A 516 14.23 -36.93 -17.99
C PHE A 516 13.32 -37.51 -19.10
N GLY A 517 13.49 -37.14 -20.37
CA GLY A 517 12.63 -37.58 -21.48
C GLY A 517 11.26 -36.88 -21.53
N THR A 518 10.24 -37.53 -22.12
CA THR A 518 8.83 -37.07 -22.08
C THR A 518 8.14 -37.37 -20.75
N ALA A 519 8.80 -38.09 -19.84
CA ALA A 519 8.36 -38.22 -18.47
C ALA A 519 8.53 -36.85 -17.79
N ILE A 520 7.44 -36.32 -17.25
CA ILE A 520 7.43 -35.11 -16.43
C ILE A 520 8.49 -35.30 -15.35
N ALA A 521 9.44 -34.36 -15.24
CA ALA A 521 10.51 -34.41 -14.25
C ALA A 521 9.95 -34.78 -12.86
N PRO A 522 10.60 -35.69 -12.11
CA PRO A 522 10.13 -36.07 -10.78
C PRO A 522 10.06 -34.79 -9.92
N THR A 523 8.82 -34.44 -9.56
CA THR A 523 8.44 -33.23 -8.83
C THR A 523 9.02 -33.18 -7.44
#